data_AF-A0A3V4FDS9-F1
#
_entry.id   AF-A0A3V4FDS9-F1
#
_cell.length_a   1.000
_cell.length_b   1.000
_cell.length_c   1.000
_cell.angle_alpha   90.00
_cell.angle_beta   90.00
_cell.angle_gamma   90.00
#
_symmetry.space_group_name_H-M   'P 1'
#
loop_
_entity.id
_entity.type
_entity.pdbx_description
1 polymer ?
#
loop_
_entity_poly.entity_id
_entity_poly.type
_entity_poly.pdbx_seq_one_letter_code
_entity_poly.pdbx_strand_id
1 'polypeptide(L)'
;MKTKNLFSPTRLGPYTLKNRVVLPPLTRSRSSQPGDIPNELMAEYYAQRSSAGFMVTEGTQIEPRGQGYAWTPGIYSSRQVEGWKKVTRAVHEKEGIIFAQLWHVGRVSHNSLQPCNASPVAPSAIPAGENVKVFIETGPGEGALATASCPRALEKEEISEIVRMYAGAAQNALDAGFDGVEIHCANGYLVNQFMSSHSNKREDEYGGSLHNRLRFLREVTQAVADVVGKDRVGVRFAPLFQTTDEVRVYLGLVEDDPHETYTEAVKILEEIGIAYISLAEADWDDAPELPEAFRAEVRKLFSGVIMYAGRYTQEKAERIIGAGWGDIIGFGRPFIANPDLPQRLYHEWPLNPVDPTTMYGGTAKGYTDYPAFG
;
A
#
# COMPACT_ATOMS: atom_id res chain seq x y z
N MET A 1 35.90 5.11 2.42
CA MET A 1 34.48 5.23 2.79
C MET A 1 33.81 3.92 2.44
N LYS A 2 33.15 3.22 3.37
CA LYS A 2 32.33 2.06 3.01
C LYS A 2 31.22 2.58 2.10
N THR A 3 31.16 2.11 0.85
CA THR A 3 29.96 2.28 0.01
C THR A 3 28.79 1.66 0.75
N LYS A 4 27.93 2.51 1.31
CA LYS A 4 26.71 2.14 2.05
C LYS A 4 25.76 1.44 1.06
N ASN A 5 25.32 0.21 1.37
CA ASN A 5 24.54 -0.61 0.43
C ASN A 5 23.23 0.09 0.06
N LEU A 6 22.65 0.87 0.98
CA LEU A 6 21.39 1.60 0.80
C LEU A 6 21.40 2.56 -0.41
N PHE A 7 22.57 3.07 -0.80
CA PHE A 7 22.69 4.01 -1.92
C PHE A 7 23.24 3.39 -3.20
N SER A 8 23.49 2.08 -3.19
CA SER A 8 23.87 1.35 -4.40
C SER A 8 22.66 1.13 -5.31
N PRO A 9 22.86 1.14 -6.64
CA PRO A 9 21.82 0.71 -7.56
C PRO A 9 21.39 -0.75 -7.33
N THR A 10 20.14 -1.06 -7.64
CA THR A 10 19.60 -2.43 -7.63
C THR A 10 18.61 -2.62 -8.77
N ARG A 11 18.18 -3.86 -9.02
CA ARG A 11 17.12 -4.16 -10.00
C ARG A 11 15.79 -4.40 -9.31
N LEU A 12 14.71 -3.97 -9.97
CA LEU A 12 13.33 -4.30 -9.65
C LEU A 12 12.62 -4.63 -10.96
N GLY A 13 12.40 -5.92 -11.23
CA GLY A 13 11.89 -6.36 -12.52
C GLY A 13 12.74 -5.84 -13.68
N PRO A 14 12.16 -5.13 -14.67
CA PRO A 14 12.91 -4.55 -15.78
C PRO A 14 13.65 -3.25 -15.41
N TYR A 15 13.42 -2.69 -14.22
CA TYR A 15 13.93 -1.39 -13.82
C TYR A 15 15.28 -1.46 -13.09
N THR A 16 16.13 -0.46 -13.34
CA THR A 16 17.36 -0.23 -12.56
C THR A 16 17.12 0.96 -11.63
N LEU A 17 17.04 0.69 -10.32
CA LEU A 17 16.80 1.71 -9.31
C LEU A 17 18.09 2.47 -9.02
N LYS A 18 17.99 3.80 -8.84
CA LYS A 18 19.15 4.67 -8.56
C LYS A 18 19.76 4.43 -7.17
N ASN A 19 18.93 3.97 -6.22
CA ASN A 19 19.29 3.64 -4.85
C ASN A 19 18.21 2.68 -4.27
N ARG A 20 18.37 2.25 -3.02
CA ARG A 20 17.45 1.34 -2.32
C ARG A 20 16.50 2.06 -1.37
N VAL A 21 16.38 3.38 -1.46
CA VAL A 21 15.51 4.24 -0.63
C VAL A 21 14.18 4.44 -1.35
N VAL A 22 13.10 3.95 -0.77
CA VAL A 22 11.77 3.88 -1.40
C VAL A 22 10.79 4.83 -0.72
N LEU A 23 9.96 5.51 -1.50
CA LEU A 23 8.73 6.14 -1.02
C LEU A 23 7.63 5.06 -0.96
N PRO A 24 7.29 4.50 0.21
CA PRO A 24 6.21 3.54 0.30
C PRO A 24 4.85 4.23 0.10
N PRO A 25 3.78 3.45 -0.07
CA PRO A 25 2.42 4.00 -0.16
C PRO A 25 2.03 4.79 1.09
N LEU A 26 1.57 6.02 0.91
CA LEU A 26 1.14 6.94 1.98
C LEU A 26 -0.14 7.68 1.56
N THR A 27 -1.29 7.33 2.13
CA THR A 27 -2.55 8.06 1.86
C THR A 27 -2.46 9.51 2.33
N ARG A 28 -2.79 10.46 1.44
CA ARG A 28 -2.73 11.90 1.73
C ARG A 28 -4.06 12.62 1.60
N SER A 29 -5.08 11.99 1.02
CA SER A 29 -6.47 12.50 0.92
C SER A 29 -6.55 13.89 0.27
N ARG A 30 -5.91 14.07 -0.89
CA ARG A 30 -5.81 15.37 -1.60
C ARG A 30 -6.28 15.32 -3.05
N SER A 31 -7.07 14.31 -3.42
CA SER A 31 -7.67 14.24 -4.76
C SER A 31 -8.75 15.32 -4.94
N SER A 32 -8.94 15.76 -6.17
CA SER A 32 -9.98 16.73 -6.52
C SER A 32 -11.36 16.09 -6.46
N GLN A 33 -12.32 16.85 -5.93
CA GLN A 33 -13.73 16.48 -5.82
C GLN A 33 -14.61 17.33 -6.75
N PRO A 34 -15.73 16.79 -7.25
CA PRO A 34 -16.16 15.39 -7.13
C PRO A 34 -15.38 14.45 -8.06
N GLY A 35 -15.24 13.19 -7.65
CA GLY A 35 -14.79 12.09 -8.52
C GLY A 35 -13.39 11.56 -8.25
N ASP A 36 -12.78 11.93 -7.11
CA ASP A 36 -11.52 11.36 -6.64
C ASP A 36 -10.38 11.46 -7.66
N ILE A 37 -10.28 12.62 -8.33
CA ILE A 37 -9.41 12.80 -9.49
C ILE A 37 -8.04 13.30 -9.02
N PRO A 38 -6.92 12.63 -9.37
CA PRO A 38 -5.58 13.17 -9.12
C PRO A 38 -5.36 14.50 -9.84
N ASN A 39 -4.60 15.40 -9.23
CA ASN A 39 -4.47 16.78 -9.68
C ASN A 39 -3.02 17.27 -9.75
N GLU A 40 -2.81 18.52 -10.18
CA GLU A 40 -1.47 19.11 -10.32
C GLU A 40 -0.70 19.14 -9.01
N LEU A 41 -1.39 19.33 -7.87
CA LEU A 41 -0.77 19.35 -6.55
C LEU A 41 -0.18 17.96 -6.21
N MET A 42 -0.89 16.89 -6.53
CA MET A 42 -0.38 15.53 -6.39
C MET A 42 0.80 15.27 -7.35
N ALA A 43 0.74 15.78 -8.59
CA ALA A 43 1.84 15.66 -9.53
C ALA A 43 3.12 16.34 -9.01
N GLU A 44 3.00 17.56 -8.48
CA GLU A 44 4.11 18.25 -7.83
C GLU A 44 4.68 17.45 -6.65
N TYR A 45 3.82 16.90 -5.79
CA TYR A 45 4.24 16.11 -4.62
C TYR A 45 5.11 14.90 -4.98
N TYR A 46 4.71 14.10 -5.97
CA TYR A 46 5.50 12.95 -6.40
C TYR A 46 6.74 13.38 -7.19
N ALA A 47 6.65 14.43 -8.01
CA ALA A 47 7.80 14.97 -8.72
C ALA A 47 8.89 15.51 -7.77
N GLN A 48 8.52 16.08 -6.63
CA GLN A 48 9.49 16.50 -5.61
C GLN A 48 10.29 15.32 -5.02
N ARG A 49 9.72 14.11 -5.03
CA ARG A 49 10.27 12.90 -4.40
C ARG A 49 10.94 11.93 -5.38
N SER A 50 11.11 12.33 -6.65
CA SER A 50 11.66 11.47 -7.70
C SER A 50 13.15 11.13 -7.55
N SER A 51 13.82 11.63 -6.50
CA SER A 51 15.16 11.14 -6.12
C SER A 51 15.12 9.78 -5.40
N ALA A 52 13.95 9.35 -4.93
CA ALA A 52 13.73 7.99 -4.44
C ALA A 52 14.12 6.97 -5.52
N GLY A 53 14.72 5.85 -5.10
CA GLY A 53 15.05 4.77 -6.02
C GLY A 53 13.81 4.16 -6.66
N PHE A 54 12.72 4.11 -5.92
CA PHE A 54 11.40 3.60 -6.33
C PHE A 54 10.31 4.30 -5.51
N MET A 55 9.11 4.43 -6.08
CA MET A 55 7.96 5.01 -5.40
C MET A 55 6.71 4.15 -5.63
N VAL A 56 5.84 4.11 -4.63
CA VAL A 56 4.49 3.58 -4.78
C VAL A 56 3.51 4.67 -4.34
N THR A 57 2.45 4.87 -5.13
CA THR A 57 1.44 5.89 -4.82
C THR A 57 0.72 5.61 -3.51
N GLU A 58 -0.03 6.60 -3.04
CA GLU A 58 -1.12 6.35 -2.11
C GLU A 58 -2.11 5.29 -2.61
N GLY A 59 -2.81 4.67 -1.66
CA GLY A 59 -3.85 3.70 -1.94
C GLY A 59 -4.91 4.30 -2.87
N THR A 60 -5.13 3.65 -4.01
CA THR A 60 -5.96 4.15 -5.09
C THR A 60 -7.09 3.17 -5.35
N GLN A 61 -8.34 3.58 -5.09
CA GLN A 61 -9.47 2.65 -5.16
C GLN A 61 -9.73 2.15 -6.58
N ILE A 62 -9.88 0.83 -6.73
CA ILE A 62 -10.10 0.15 -8.03
C ILE A 62 -11.53 0.26 -8.55
N GLU A 63 -12.46 0.67 -7.70
CA GLU A 63 -13.89 0.80 -7.97
C GLU A 63 -14.55 1.63 -6.85
N PRO A 64 -15.75 2.21 -7.06
CA PRO A 64 -16.40 3.10 -6.09
C PRO A 64 -16.61 2.54 -4.66
N ARG A 65 -17.07 1.29 -4.51
CA ARG A 65 -17.24 0.63 -3.19
C ARG A 65 -15.91 0.40 -2.48
N GLY A 66 -14.80 0.43 -3.22
CA GLY A 66 -13.45 0.30 -2.70
C GLY A 66 -12.96 1.50 -1.89
N GLN A 67 -13.73 2.60 -1.82
CA GLN A 67 -13.40 3.78 -1.04
C GLN A 67 -13.76 3.62 0.45
N GLY A 68 -12.81 3.96 1.33
CA GLY A 68 -13.02 3.97 2.79
C GLY A 68 -12.60 5.25 3.48
N TYR A 69 -12.00 6.19 2.74
CA TYR A 69 -11.56 7.46 3.28
C TYR A 69 -11.90 8.55 2.26
N ALA A 70 -12.39 9.69 2.74
CA ALA A 70 -12.70 10.81 1.87
C ALA A 70 -11.43 11.35 1.19
N TRP A 71 -11.64 11.87 -0.02
CA TRP A 71 -10.64 12.57 -0.83
C TRP A 71 -9.43 11.72 -1.25
N THR A 72 -9.51 10.39 -1.18
CA THR A 72 -8.50 9.47 -1.76
C THR A 72 -8.75 9.27 -3.25
N PRO A 73 -7.69 9.12 -4.07
CA PRO A 73 -7.84 9.01 -5.53
C PRO A 73 -8.37 7.64 -5.98
N GLY A 74 -9.11 7.59 -7.10
CA GLY A 74 -9.49 6.35 -7.76
C GLY A 74 -8.68 6.04 -9.03
N ILE A 75 -8.89 4.85 -9.60
CA ILE A 75 -8.33 4.43 -10.90
C ILE A 75 -9.31 3.56 -11.72
N TYR A 76 -10.58 3.94 -11.71
CA TYR A 76 -11.66 3.19 -12.37
C TYR A 76 -12.40 3.98 -13.46
N SER A 77 -12.07 5.25 -13.64
CA SER A 77 -12.68 6.12 -14.65
C SER A 77 -11.64 6.80 -15.53
N SER A 78 -12.03 7.14 -16.76
CA SER A 78 -11.17 7.87 -17.70
C SER A 78 -10.66 9.20 -17.15
N ARG A 79 -11.48 9.91 -16.36
CA ARG A 79 -11.08 11.18 -15.72
C ARG A 79 -9.97 10.97 -14.69
N GLN A 80 -10.02 9.88 -13.93
CA GLN A 80 -8.98 9.52 -12.97
C GLN A 80 -7.68 9.11 -13.70
N VAL A 81 -7.79 8.35 -14.79
CA VAL A 81 -6.64 8.00 -15.65
C VAL A 81 -5.94 9.26 -16.16
N GLU A 82 -6.68 10.22 -16.71
CA GLU A 82 -6.11 11.50 -17.16
C GLU A 82 -5.49 12.33 -16.03
N GLY A 83 -6.06 12.25 -14.81
CA GLY A 83 -5.45 12.84 -13.62
C GLY A 83 -4.11 12.19 -13.28
N TRP A 84 -4.05 10.86 -13.27
CA TRP A 84 -2.82 10.11 -12.98
C TRP A 84 -1.73 10.30 -14.05
N LYS A 85 -2.08 10.47 -15.33
CA LYS A 85 -1.12 10.82 -16.40
C LYS A 85 -0.30 12.07 -16.09
N LYS A 86 -0.86 13.03 -15.36
CA LYS A 86 -0.13 14.23 -14.94
C LYS A 86 0.96 13.88 -13.94
N VAL A 87 0.64 13.00 -12.99
CA VAL A 87 1.56 12.56 -11.94
C VAL A 87 2.68 11.71 -12.53
N THR A 88 2.36 10.69 -13.32
CA THR A 88 3.36 9.80 -13.93
C THR A 88 4.29 10.57 -14.86
N ARG A 89 3.75 11.47 -15.70
CA ARG A 89 4.56 12.37 -16.54
C ARG A 89 5.53 13.22 -15.71
N ALA A 90 5.05 13.88 -14.64
CA ALA A 90 5.90 14.74 -13.82
C ALA A 90 7.00 13.95 -13.08
N VAL A 91 6.74 12.69 -12.72
CA VAL A 91 7.74 11.77 -12.16
C VAL A 91 8.75 11.32 -13.22
N HIS A 92 8.28 10.94 -14.41
CA HIS A 92 9.12 10.47 -15.52
C HIS A 92 9.99 11.56 -16.12
N GLU A 93 9.54 12.82 -16.13
CA GLU A 93 10.37 13.99 -16.50
C GLU A 93 11.62 14.14 -15.60
N LYS A 94 11.57 13.56 -14.39
CA LYS A 94 12.69 13.48 -13.45
C LYS A 94 13.32 12.08 -13.37
N GLU A 95 12.97 11.21 -14.32
CA GLU A 95 13.44 9.82 -14.42
C GLU A 95 13.18 9.01 -13.13
N GLY A 96 12.08 9.31 -12.43
CA GLY A 96 11.62 8.51 -11.31
C GLY A 96 10.85 7.28 -11.79
N ILE A 97 10.74 6.26 -10.92
CA ILE A 97 9.94 5.05 -11.17
C ILE A 97 8.80 5.03 -10.17
N ILE A 98 7.57 4.84 -10.63
CA ILE A 98 6.38 4.87 -9.78
C ILE A 98 5.38 3.78 -10.12
N PHE A 99 4.94 3.04 -9.11
CA PHE A 99 3.87 2.04 -9.22
C PHE A 99 2.58 2.55 -8.58
N ALA A 100 1.43 2.19 -9.15
CA ALA A 100 0.13 2.49 -8.55
C ALA A 100 -0.24 1.45 -7.49
N GLN A 101 -0.60 1.88 -6.28
CA GLN A 101 -1.13 0.97 -5.26
C GLN A 101 -2.64 0.73 -5.47
N LEU A 102 -3.01 -0.46 -5.95
CA LEU A 102 -4.39 -0.88 -6.16
C LEU A 102 -5.06 -1.25 -4.83
N TRP A 103 -6.17 -0.58 -4.55
CA TRP A 103 -6.78 -0.62 -3.22
C TRP A 103 -8.28 -0.93 -3.26
N HIS A 104 -8.72 -1.73 -2.29
CA HIS A 104 -10.13 -1.91 -1.96
C HIS A 104 -10.24 -2.08 -0.45
N VAL A 105 -10.92 -1.15 0.24
CA VAL A 105 -10.93 -1.12 1.70
C VAL A 105 -11.74 -2.23 2.36
N GLY A 106 -12.71 -2.80 1.64
CA GLY A 106 -13.61 -3.82 2.18
C GLY A 106 -14.44 -3.26 3.35
N ARG A 107 -14.44 -3.96 4.50
CA ARG A 107 -15.22 -3.53 5.68
C ARG A 107 -14.74 -2.22 6.34
N VAL A 108 -13.56 -1.71 5.98
CA VAL A 108 -13.02 -0.47 6.54
C VAL A 108 -13.55 0.72 5.76
N SER A 109 -14.87 0.91 5.80
CA SER A 109 -15.58 1.99 5.13
C SER A 109 -16.81 2.40 5.93
N HIS A 110 -17.52 3.41 5.46
CA HIS A 110 -18.76 3.92 6.04
C HIS A 110 -19.82 4.08 4.96
N ASN A 111 -21.11 3.92 5.30
CA ASN A 111 -22.22 4.02 4.35
C ASN A 111 -22.15 5.32 3.52
N SER A 112 -21.80 6.45 4.14
CA SER A 112 -21.74 7.75 3.44
C SER A 112 -20.68 7.83 2.32
N LEU A 113 -19.72 6.91 2.29
CA LEU A 113 -18.70 6.81 1.24
C LEU A 113 -19.10 5.80 0.15
N GLN A 114 -20.15 5.04 0.37
CA GLN A 114 -20.57 3.98 -0.54
C GLN A 114 -21.58 4.50 -1.56
N PRO A 115 -21.57 3.97 -2.80
CA PRO A 115 -22.60 4.26 -3.78
C PRO A 115 -23.99 4.05 -3.19
N CYS A 116 -24.86 5.05 -3.36
CA CYS A 116 -26.25 5.04 -2.85
C CYS A 116 -26.37 4.82 -1.33
N ASN A 117 -25.35 5.17 -0.55
CA ASN A 117 -25.26 4.93 0.90
C ASN A 117 -25.38 3.44 1.30
N ALA A 118 -25.03 2.53 0.40
CA ALA A 118 -25.09 1.09 0.65
C ALA A 118 -24.13 0.65 1.78
N SER A 119 -24.34 -0.54 2.32
CA SER A 119 -23.36 -1.13 3.24
C SER A 119 -22.04 -1.43 2.52
N PRO A 120 -20.88 -1.20 3.16
CA PRO A 120 -19.60 -1.69 2.66
C PRO A 120 -19.62 -3.20 2.42
N VAL A 121 -18.68 -3.70 1.62
CA VAL A 121 -18.58 -5.13 1.29
C VAL A 121 -17.37 -5.79 1.96
N ALA A 122 -17.48 -7.07 2.28
CA ALA A 122 -16.44 -7.84 2.96
C ALA A 122 -16.58 -9.34 2.66
N PRO A 123 -15.59 -10.19 2.97
CA PRO A 123 -15.76 -11.64 2.89
C PRO A 123 -16.90 -12.17 3.77
N SER A 124 -17.15 -11.53 4.92
CA SER A 124 -18.22 -11.90 5.85
C SER A 124 -18.84 -10.65 6.49
N ALA A 125 -20.09 -10.73 6.94
CA ALA A 125 -20.82 -9.64 7.59
C ALA A 125 -20.34 -9.42 9.05
N ILE A 126 -19.05 -9.13 9.21
CA ILE A 126 -18.39 -8.92 10.50
C ILE A 126 -17.86 -7.48 10.53
N PRO A 127 -18.35 -6.62 11.44
CA PRO A 127 -17.84 -5.27 11.61
C PRO A 127 -16.32 -5.23 11.80
N ALA A 128 -15.68 -4.13 11.37
CA ALA A 128 -14.24 -3.94 11.57
C ALA A 128 -13.86 -3.78 13.06
N GLY A 129 -14.84 -3.49 13.91
CA GLY A 129 -14.68 -3.22 15.35
C GLY A 129 -15.00 -1.76 15.69
N GLU A 130 -15.44 -1.50 16.92
CA GLU A 130 -15.90 -0.16 17.35
C GLU A 130 -14.79 0.90 17.34
N ASN A 131 -13.53 0.44 17.48
CA ASN A 131 -12.34 1.29 17.49
C ASN A 131 -11.79 1.60 16.10
N VAL A 132 -12.29 0.93 15.05
CA VAL A 132 -11.86 1.21 13.68
C VAL A 132 -12.55 2.48 13.19
N LYS A 133 -11.74 3.52 12.96
CA LYS A 133 -12.19 4.81 12.44
C LYS A 133 -11.82 4.97 10.97
N VAL A 134 -12.75 5.53 10.23
CA VAL A 134 -12.61 5.95 8.83
C VAL A 134 -12.85 7.43 8.71
N PHE A 135 -12.26 8.08 7.70
CA PHE A 135 -12.41 9.51 7.51
C PHE A 135 -13.51 9.78 6.49
N ILE A 136 -14.56 10.49 6.88
CA ILE A 136 -15.71 10.82 6.03
C ILE A 136 -15.79 12.32 5.79
N GLU A 137 -16.30 12.70 4.62
CA GLU A 137 -16.68 14.09 4.34
C GLU A 137 -18.00 14.41 5.04
N THR A 138 -18.04 15.50 5.81
CA THR A 138 -19.21 15.98 6.56
C THR A 138 -19.78 17.27 5.98
N GLY A 139 -19.03 17.93 5.10
CA GLY A 139 -19.39 19.15 4.39
C GLY A 139 -18.29 19.53 3.38
N PRO A 140 -18.48 20.58 2.56
CA PRO A 140 -17.48 20.97 1.55
C PRO A 140 -16.11 21.26 2.17
N GLY A 141 -15.13 20.37 1.94
CA GLY A 141 -13.78 20.50 2.50
C GLY A 141 -13.66 20.22 4.01
N GLU A 142 -14.74 19.74 4.63
CA GLU A 142 -14.79 19.36 6.04
C GLU A 142 -14.96 17.85 6.15
N GLY A 143 -14.22 17.23 7.07
CA GLY A 143 -14.35 15.81 7.34
C GLY A 143 -14.05 15.46 8.78
N ALA A 144 -14.52 14.28 9.18
CA ALA A 144 -14.39 13.77 10.53
C ALA A 144 -14.10 12.29 10.53
N LEU A 145 -13.55 11.81 11.65
CA LEU A 145 -13.46 10.38 11.92
C LEU A 145 -14.84 9.84 12.31
N ALA A 146 -15.28 8.80 11.61
CA ALA A 146 -16.49 8.05 11.91
C ALA A 146 -16.14 6.59 12.18
N THR A 147 -16.98 5.90 12.95
CA THR A 147 -16.86 4.44 13.11
C THR A 147 -17.21 3.75 11.80
N ALA A 148 -16.44 2.74 11.42
CA ALA A 148 -16.75 1.94 10.23
C ALA A 148 -18.13 1.29 10.34
N SER A 149 -18.87 1.28 9.24
CA SER A 149 -20.20 0.67 9.15
C SER A 149 -20.13 -0.85 9.13
N CYS A 150 -21.24 -1.50 9.51
CA CYS A 150 -21.35 -2.95 9.35
C CYS A 150 -21.34 -3.32 7.85
N PRO A 151 -20.44 -4.21 7.41
CA PRO A 151 -20.40 -4.64 6.02
C PRO A 151 -21.48 -5.69 5.74
N ARG A 152 -21.79 -5.89 4.46
CA ARG A 152 -22.44 -7.12 3.98
C ARG A 152 -21.39 -8.10 3.45
N ALA A 153 -21.70 -9.39 3.51
CA ALA A 153 -20.90 -10.40 2.84
C ALA A 153 -21.02 -10.24 1.31
N LEU A 154 -19.91 -10.46 0.60
CA LEU A 154 -19.89 -10.57 -0.85
C LEU A 154 -20.55 -11.88 -1.30
N GLU A 155 -21.36 -11.81 -2.34
CA GLU A 155 -21.79 -13.00 -3.07
C GLU A 155 -20.63 -13.53 -3.93
N LYS A 156 -20.68 -14.81 -4.29
CA LYS A 156 -19.60 -15.48 -5.03
C LYS A 156 -19.29 -14.82 -6.36
N GLU A 157 -20.32 -14.42 -7.09
CA GLU A 157 -20.21 -13.77 -8.40
C GLU A 157 -19.56 -12.38 -8.28
N GLU A 158 -19.80 -11.67 -7.17
CA GLU A 158 -19.20 -10.37 -6.88
C GLU A 158 -17.69 -10.49 -6.59
N ILE A 159 -17.24 -11.60 -6.01
CA ILE A 159 -15.79 -11.85 -5.82
C ILE A 159 -15.10 -11.92 -7.18
N SER A 160 -15.69 -12.68 -8.11
CA SER A 160 -15.18 -12.79 -9.49
C SER A 160 -15.23 -11.45 -10.23
N GLU A 161 -16.24 -10.62 -9.96
CA GLU A 161 -16.31 -9.25 -10.48
C GLU A 161 -15.19 -8.37 -9.96
N ILE A 162 -14.92 -8.41 -8.65
CA ILE A 162 -13.83 -7.63 -8.03
C ILE A 162 -12.47 -8.05 -8.59
N VAL A 163 -12.22 -9.34 -8.82
CA VAL A 163 -10.99 -9.81 -9.49
C VAL A 163 -10.83 -9.14 -10.86
N ARG A 164 -11.91 -9.08 -11.66
CA ARG A 164 -11.90 -8.37 -12.96
C ARG A 164 -11.70 -6.87 -12.79
N MET A 165 -12.25 -6.26 -11.74
CA MET A 165 -12.05 -4.84 -11.45
C MET A 165 -10.60 -4.53 -11.07
N TYR A 166 -9.91 -5.40 -10.33
CA TYR A 166 -8.47 -5.27 -10.08
C TYR A 166 -7.67 -5.30 -11.39
N ALA A 167 -7.98 -6.24 -12.29
CA ALA A 167 -7.33 -6.30 -13.62
C ALA A 167 -7.62 -5.06 -14.46
N GLY A 168 -8.86 -4.57 -14.48
CA GLY A 168 -9.24 -3.32 -15.17
C GLY A 168 -8.55 -2.09 -14.59
N ALA A 169 -8.46 -1.99 -13.27
CA ALA A 169 -7.71 -0.93 -12.59
C ALA A 169 -6.20 -0.99 -12.90
N ALA A 170 -5.65 -2.20 -13.03
CA ALA A 170 -4.26 -2.39 -13.45
C ALA A 170 -4.03 -1.92 -14.90
N GLN A 171 -4.96 -2.22 -15.81
CA GLN A 171 -4.91 -1.69 -17.19
C GLN A 171 -5.00 -0.16 -17.19
N ASN A 172 -5.92 0.42 -16.43
CA ASN A 172 -6.04 1.86 -16.28
C ASN A 172 -4.76 2.50 -15.73
N ALA A 173 -4.05 1.82 -14.82
CA ALA A 173 -2.75 2.28 -14.33
C ALA A 173 -1.68 2.29 -15.44
N LEU A 174 -1.62 1.24 -16.28
CA LEU A 174 -0.73 1.25 -17.44
C LEU A 174 -1.09 2.37 -18.43
N ASP A 175 -2.38 2.56 -18.71
CA ASP A 175 -2.88 3.62 -19.59
C ASP A 175 -2.56 5.01 -19.03
N ALA A 176 -2.48 5.14 -17.70
CA ALA A 176 -2.04 6.34 -16.99
C ALA A 176 -0.52 6.52 -17.00
N GLY A 177 0.25 5.57 -17.54
CA GLY A 177 1.70 5.63 -17.65
C GLY A 177 2.44 5.20 -16.38
N PHE A 178 1.83 4.41 -15.49
CA PHE A 178 2.58 3.82 -14.37
C PHE A 178 3.57 2.77 -14.86
N ASP A 179 4.68 2.63 -14.13
CA ASP A 179 5.70 1.60 -14.41
C ASP A 179 5.25 0.20 -13.98
N GLY A 180 4.22 0.12 -13.15
CA GLY A 180 3.69 -1.13 -12.64
C GLY A 180 2.66 -0.88 -11.54
N VAL A 181 2.32 -1.94 -10.82
CA VAL A 181 1.29 -1.87 -9.77
C VAL A 181 1.68 -2.62 -8.51
N GLU A 182 1.21 -2.14 -7.37
CA GLU A 182 1.25 -2.85 -6.10
C GLU A 182 -0.16 -3.22 -5.66
N ILE A 183 -0.42 -4.49 -5.39
CA ILE A 183 -1.70 -4.94 -4.82
C ILE A 183 -1.64 -4.71 -3.30
N HIS A 184 -2.58 -3.92 -2.79
CA HIS A 184 -2.68 -3.68 -1.35
C HIS A 184 -3.33 -4.86 -0.63
N CYS A 185 -2.51 -5.76 -0.10
CA CYS A 185 -2.92 -6.95 0.66
C CYS A 185 -2.52 -6.85 2.15
N ALA A 186 -2.65 -5.66 2.72
CA ALA A 186 -2.14 -5.33 4.04
C ALA A 186 -3.13 -4.45 4.79
N ASN A 187 -2.81 -4.13 6.05
CA ASN A 187 -3.54 -3.17 6.87
C ASN A 187 -5.04 -3.52 6.97
N GLY A 188 -5.40 -4.80 6.96
CA GLY A 188 -6.79 -5.22 7.15
C GLY A 188 -7.78 -4.76 6.07
N TYR A 189 -7.33 -4.45 4.85
CA TYR A 189 -8.19 -4.16 3.69
C TYR A 189 -8.64 -5.44 2.98
N LEU A 190 -9.46 -5.33 1.92
CA LEU A 190 -10.26 -6.44 1.40
C LEU A 190 -9.48 -7.73 1.19
N VAL A 191 -8.34 -7.70 0.48
CA VAL A 191 -7.57 -8.92 0.21
C VAL A 191 -7.05 -9.54 1.51
N ASN A 192 -6.56 -8.73 2.44
CA ASN A 192 -6.13 -9.21 3.76
C ASN A 192 -7.31 -9.73 4.60
N GLN A 193 -8.50 -9.13 4.46
CA GLN A 193 -9.71 -9.62 5.13
C GLN A 193 -10.09 -11.03 4.66
N PHE A 194 -9.87 -11.36 3.38
CA PHE A 194 -10.06 -12.73 2.87
C PHE A 194 -9.02 -13.70 3.43
N MET A 195 -7.75 -13.29 3.55
CA MET A 195 -6.69 -14.15 4.09
C MET A 195 -6.94 -14.56 5.54
N SER A 196 -7.58 -13.70 6.33
CA SER A 196 -7.67 -13.92 7.76
C SER A 196 -8.82 -14.80 8.21
N SER A 197 -8.52 -15.74 9.11
CA SER A 197 -9.51 -16.58 9.78
C SER A 197 -10.47 -15.77 10.66
N HIS A 198 -10.11 -14.56 11.11
CA HIS A 198 -10.95 -13.74 11.99
C HIS A 198 -12.03 -12.97 11.23
N SER A 199 -11.71 -12.44 10.04
CA SER A 199 -12.65 -11.68 9.21
C SER A 199 -13.34 -12.51 8.13
N ASN A 200 -12.78 -13.66 7.77
CA ASN A 200 -13.34 -14.56 6.76
C ASN A 200 -13.94 -15.81 7.42
N LYS A 201 -15.27 -15.80 7.55
CA LYS A 201 -16.09 -16.92 8.03
C LYS A 201 -16.91 -17.56 6.91
N ARG A 202 -16.46 -17.43 5.66
CA ARG A 202 -17.13 -18.06 4.52
C ARG A 202 -17.01 -19.58 4.59
N GLU A 203 -18.03 -20.26 4.09
CA GLU A 203 -18.10 -21.72 3.98
C GLU A 203 -17.94 -22.22 2.54
N ASP A 204 -17.73 -21.31 1.58
CA ASP A 204 -17.47 -21.62 0.18
C ASP A 204 -15.96 -21.77 -0.10
N GLU A 205 -15.58 -21.85 -1.39
CA GLU A 205 -14.18 -22.03 -1.79
C GLU A 205 -13.25 -20.85 -1.47
N TYR A 206 -13.78 -19.74 -0.94
CA TYR A 206 -13.01 -18.58 -0.50
C TYR A 206 -12.84 -18.52 1.02
N GLY A 207 -13.34 -19.49 1.80
CA GLY A 207 -13.20 -19.53 3.26
C GLY A 207 -12.94 -20.91 3.85
N GLY A 208 -12.89 -20.95 5.19
CA GLY A 208 -12.52 -22.14 5.94
C GLY A 208 -11.00 -22.36 5.95
N SER A 209 -10.52 -23.27 5.08
CA SER A 209 -9.10 -23.64 5.02
C SER A 209 -8.19 -22.46 4.62
N LEU A 210 -6.92 -22.46 5.06
CA LEU A 210 -5.95 -21.45 4.65
C LEU A 210 -5.82 -21.36 3.12
N HIS A 211 -5.81 -22.51 2.43
CA HIS A 211 -5.79 -22.56 0.97
C HIS A 211 -6.95 -21.78 0.33
N ASN A 212 -8.17 -21.95 0.84
CA ASN A 212 -9.35 -21.23 0.34
C ASN A 212 -9.29 -19.73 0.69
N ARG A 213 -8.85 -19.37 1.90
CA ARG A 213 -8.68 -17.97 2.31
C ARG A 213 -7.66 -17.22 1.45
N LEU A 214 -6.61 -17.91 0.99
CA LEU A 214 -5.59 -17.38 0.08
C LEU A 214 -6.02 -17.39 -1.40
N ARG A 215 -7.15 -18.01 -1.76
CA ARG A 215 -7.65 -18.09 -3.14
C ARG A 215 -7.83 -16.71 -3.76
N PHE A 216 -8.46 -15.79 -3.04
CA PHE A 216 -8.72 -14.45 -3.54
C PHE A 216 -7.42 -13.67 -3.83
N LEU A 217 -6.41 -13.78 -2.95
CA LEU A 217 -5.07 -13.22 -3.20
C LEU A 217 -4.47 -13.79 -4.50
N ARG A 218 -4.53 -15.11 -4.68
CA ARG A 218 -4.00 -15.78 -5.89
C ARG A 218 -4.69 -15.27 -7.15
N GLU A 219 -6.03 -15.23 -7.15
CA GLU A 219 -6.82 -14.82 -8.32
C GLU A 219 -6.61 -13.34 -8.68
N VAL A 220 -6.62 -12.44 -7.68
CA VAL A 220 -6.32 -11.02 -7.90
C VAL A 220 -4.91 -10.85 -8.45
N THR A 221 -3.92 -11.51 -7.84
CA THR A 221 -2.52 -11.39 -8.27
C THR A 221 -2.31 -11.92 -9.67
N GLN A 222 -2.89 -13.08 -10.00
CA GLN A 222 -2.78 -13.66 -11.34
C GLN A 222 -3.44 -12.75 -12.38
N ALA A 223 -4.67 -12.28 -12.14
CA ALA A 223 -5.39 -11.44 -13.08
C ALA A 223 -4.66 -10.11 -13.33
N VAL A 224 -4.06 -9.52 -12.29
CA VAL A 224 -3.24 -8.30 -12.43
C VAL A 224 -1.93 -8.59 -13.16
N ALA A 225 -1.26 -9.70 -12.86
CA ALA A 225 -0.02 -10.10 -13.53
C ALA A 225 -0.23 -10.41 -15.02
N ASP A 226 -1.38 -10.96 -15.41
CA ASP A 226 -1.74 -11.22 -16.81
C ASP A 226 -1.90 -9.92 -17.62
N VAL A 227 -2.30 -8.82 -16.97
CA VAL A 227 -2.43 -7.49 -17.58
C VAL A 227 -1.10 -6.76 -17.61
N VAL A 228 -0.41 -6.69 -16.47
CA VAL A 228 0.74 -5.81 -16.26
C VAL A 228 2.06 -6.48 -16.62
N GLY A 229 2.10 -7.81 -16.68
CA GLY A 229 3.34 -8.57 -16.67
C GLY A 229 3.85 -8.74 -15.23
N LYS A 230 4.10 -9.99 -14.85
CA LYS A 230 4.48 -10.38 -13.48
C LYS A 230 5.70 -9.63 -12.92
N ASP A 231 6.66 -9.28 -13.77
CA ASP A 231 7.87 -8.52 -13.43
C ASP A 231 7.61 -7.03 -13.17
N ARG A 232 6.36 -6.59 -13.19
CA ARG A 232 5.90 -5.23 -12.85
C ARG A 232 4.76 -5.23 -11.83
N VAL A 233 4.60 -6.34 -11.09
CA VAL A 233 3.62 -6.49 -10.01
C VAL A 233 4.33 -6.63 -8.67
N GLY A 234 3.85 -5.87 -7.69
CA GLY A 234 4.16 -6.04 -6.28
C GLY A 234 2.95 -6.42 -5.46
N VAL A 235 3.17 -7.01 -4.29
CA VAL A 235 2.12 -7.24 -3.29
C VAL A 235 2.62 -6.77 -1.93
N ARG A 236 1.80 -5.98 -1.23
CA ARG A 236 2.10 -5.48 0.12
C ARG A 236 1.38 -6.29 1.18
N PHE A 237 2.12 -6.73 2.20
CA PHE A 237 1.64 -7.36 3.43
C PHE A 237 1.97 -6.52 4.67
N ALA A 238 1.24 -6.77 5.77
CA ALA A 238 1.55 -6.22 7.10
C ALA A 238 1.41 -7.32 8.16
N PRO A 239 2.36 -8.27 8.21
CA PRO A 239 2.29 -9.37 9.17
C PRO A 239 2.48 -8.87 10.60
N LEU A 240 1.56 -9.25 11.48
CA LEU A 240 1.62 -8.98 12.92
C LEU A 240 1.68 -10.29 13.69
N PHE A 241 2.77 -10.48 14.43
CA PHE A 241 3.07 -11.73 15.14
C PHE A 241 2.56 -11.77 16.58
N GLN A 242 2.13 -10.64 17.13
CA GLN A 242 1.62 -10.55 18.50
C GLN A 242 0.43 -9.61 18.55
N THR A 243 -0.57 -9.99 19.34
CA THR A 243 -1.64 -9.09 19.77
C THR A 243 -1.07 -8.04 20.72
N THR A 244 -1.47 -6.79 20.58
CA THR A 244 -1.14 -5.71 21.52
C THR A 244 -2.42 -5.14 22.11
N ASP A 245 -2.33 -4.62 23.34
CA ASP A 245 -3.43 -3.91 24.01
C ASP A 245 -3.68 -2.50 23.43
N GLU A 246 -2.83 -2.06 22.49
CA GLU A 246 -2.94 -0.73 21.88
C GLU A 246 -4.05 -0.66 20.82
N VAL A 247 -4.84 0.41 20.90
CA VAL A 247 -5.98 0.73 20.02
C VAL A 247 -5.58 0.88 18.54
N ARG A 248 -4.28 0.88 18.22
CA ARG A 248 -3.71 0.84 16.86
C ARG A 248 -3.50 -0.58 16.32
N VAL A 249 -4.25 -1.58 16.79
CA VAL A 249 -4.41 -2.84 16.05
C VAL A 249 -4.67 -2.46 14.59
N TYR A 250 -3.80 -2.86 13.64
CA TYR A 250 -3.94 -2.52 12.22
C TYR A 250 -5.28 -3.05 11.69
N LEU A 251 -6.33 -2.25 11.88
CA LEU A 251 -7.70 -2.52 11.50
C LEU A 251 -8.23 -3.88 12.00
N GLY A 252 -7.80 -4.29 13.20
CA GLY A 252 -8.36 -5.41 13.95
C GLY A 252 -7.90 -6.81 13.51
N LEU A 253 -6.77 -6.94 12.80
CA LEU A 253 -6.34 -8.21 12.20
C LEU A 253 -4.96 -8.66 12.72
N VAL A 254 -4.99 -9.65 13.60
CA VAL A 254 -3.86 -10.51 13.94
C VAL A 254 -4.26 -11.90 13.50
N GLU A 255 -3.40 -12.62 12.77
CA GLU A 255 -3.71 -13.98 12.33
C GLU A 255 -3.55 -14.97 13.48
N ASP A 256 -4.31 -16.08 13.46
CA ASP A 256 -4.13 -17.18 14.42
C ASP A 256 -2.70 -17.76 14.32
N ASP A 257 -2.22 -17.97 13.10
CA ASP A 257 -0.82 -18.30 12.79
C ASP A 257 -0.30 -17.36 11.68
N PRO A 258 0.30 -16.21 12.06
CA PRO A 258 0.85 -15.26 11.11
C PRO A 258 2.10 -15.82 10.42
N HIS A 259 2.83 -16.75 11.04
CA HIS A 259 3.97 -17.35 10.38
C HIS A 259 3.49 -18.16 9.17
N GLU A 260 2.63 -19.15 9.40
CA GLU A 260 2.11 -20.04 8.35
C GLU A 260 1.33 -19.27 7.29
N THR A 261 0.44 -18.36 7.70
CA THR A 261 -0.42 -17.61 6.77
C THR A 261 0.41 -16.82 5.75
N TYR A 262 1.43 -16.10 6.20
CA TYR A 262 2.22 -15.25 5.32
C TYR A 262 3.30 -16.04 4.56
N THR A 263 3.85 -17.14 5.09
CA THR A 263 4.78 -17.98 4.30
C THR A 263 4.05 -18.73 3.18
N GLU A 264 2.84 -19.24 3.41
CA GLU A 264 2.01 -19.82 2.35
C GLU A 264 1.60 -18.77 1.32
N ALA A 265 1.22 -17.56 1.75
CA ALA A 265 0.95 -16.46 0.82
C ALA A 265 2.18 -16.13 -0.05
N VAL A 266 3.39 -16.08 0.54
CA VAL A 266 4.62 -15.83 -0.21
C VAL A 266 4.90 -16.92 -1.25
N LYS A 267 4.63 -18.20 -0.95
CA LYS A 267 4.77 -19.30 -1.93
C LYS A 267 3.86 -19.09 -3.14
N ILE A 268 2.62 -18.65 -2.94
CA ILE A 268 1.70 -18.31 -4.03
C ILE A 268 2.28 -17.21 -4.92
N LEU A 269 2.85 -16.16 -4.32
CA LEU A 269 3.43 -15.04 -5.05
C LEU A 269 4.69 -15.42 -5.81
N GLU A 270 5.51 -16.33 -5.26
CA GLU A 270 6.66 -16.92 -5.95
C GLU A 270 6.23 -17.77 -7.15
N GLU A 271 5.20 -18.61 -7.00
CA GLU A 271 4.66 -19.43 -8.10
C GLU A 271 4.20 -18.57 -9.29
N ILE A 272 3.56 -17.43 -9.02
CA ILE A 272 3.16 -16.46 -10.04
C ILE A 272 4.40 -15.76 -10.62
N GLY A 273 5.43 -15.54 -9.80
CA GLY A 273 6.71 -14.92 -10.17
C GLY A 273 6.63 -13.40 -10.23
N ILE A 274 5.96 -12.78 -9.25
CA ILE A 274 5.84 -11.33 -9.16
C ILE A 274 7.19 -10.65 -8.88
N ALA A 275 7.32 -9.36 -9.20
CA ALA A 275 8.58 -8.64 -9.05
C ALA A 275 9.03 -8.44 -7.61
N TYR A 276 8.10 -8.10 -6.71
CA TYR A 276 8.45 -7.80 -5.33
C TYR A 276 7.34 -8.07 -4.33
N ILE A 277 7.74 -8.27 -3.08
CA ILE A 277 6.84 -8.22 -1.92
C ILE A 277 7.24 -7.05 -1.03
N SER A 278 6.26 -6.40 -0.42
CA SER A 278 6.46 -5.33 0.55
C SER A 278 5.96 -5.75 1.92
N LEU A 279 6.84 -5.86 2.90
CA LEU A 279 6.50 -6.17 4.28
C LEU A 279 6.50 -4.89 5.12
N ALA A 280 5.30 -4.43 5.49
CA ALA A 280 5.13 -3.34 6.44
C ALA A 280 5.21 -3.89 7.87
N GLU A 281 6.26 -3.48 8.59
CA GLU A 281 6.43 -3.70 10.02
C GLU A 281 5.62 -2.67 10.81
N ALA A 282 5.20 -3.06 12.00
CA ALA A 282 4.52 -2.19 12.93
C ALA A 282 5.37 -0.96 13.28
N ASP A 283 4.72 0.21 13.31
CA ASP A 283 5.39 1.51 13.36
C ASP A 283 4.93 2.39 14.55
N TRP A 284 4.45 1.78 15.63
CA TRP A 284 4.20 2.45 16.92
C TRP A 284 5.32 2.20 17.95
N ASP A 285 5.23 2.84 19.11
CA ASP A 285 6.21 2.71 20.19
C ASP A 285 6.07 1.32 20.82
N ASP A 286 7.17 0.63 21.13
CA ASP A 286 7.17 -0.74 21.68
C ASP A 286 6.52 -1.84 20.80
N ALA A 287 6.34 -1.56 19.50
CA ALA A 287 5.88 -2.56 18.55
C ALA A 287 6.85 -3.77 18.47
N PRO A 288 6.32 -5.01 18.41
CA PRO A 288 7.18 -6.19 18.27
C PRO A 288 7.95 -6.12 16.95
N GLU A 289 9.26 -6.36 17.00
CA GLU A 289 10.05 -6.50 15.80
C GLU A 289 9.61 -7.75 15.03
N LEU A 290 9.54 -7.63 13.71
CA LEU A 290 9.35 -8.81 12.86
C LEU A 290 10.48 -9.81 13.15
N PRO A 291 10.22 -11.11 13.37
CA PRO A 291 11.27 -12.06 13.71
C PRO A 291 12.31 -12.22 12.59
N GLU A 292 13.61 -12.26 12.93
CA GLU A 292 14.68 -12.53 11.95
C GLU A 292 14.52 -13.89 11.26
N ALA A 293 14.06 -14.90 12.02
CA ALA A 293 13.77 -16.23 11.47
C ALA A 293 12.71 -16.17 10.36
N PHE A 294 11.66 -15.35 10.53
CA PHE A 294 10.65 -15.13 9.51
C PHE A 294 11.25 -14.42 8.28
N ARG A 295 12.08 -13.37 8.48
CA ARG A 295 12.77 -12.71 7.35
C ARG A 295 13.64 -13.68 6.56
N ALA A 296 14.40 -14.53 7.25
CA ALA A 296 15.25 -15.53 6.63
C ALA A 296 14.44 -16.59 5.87
N GLU A 297 13.27 -16.96 6.37
CA GLU A 297 12.37 -17.90 5.69
C GLU A 297 11.71 -17.28 4.46
N VAL A 298 11.17 -16.06 4.58
CA VAL A 298 10.61 -15.33 3.43
C VAL A 298 11.66 -15.19 2.32
N ARG A 299 12.91 -14.88 2.67
CA ARG A 299 13.99 -14.81 1.68
C ARG A 299 14.27 -16.14 0.99
N LYS A 300 14.12 -17.28 1.69
CA LYS A 300 14.26 -18.63 1.08
C LYS A 300 13.10 -18.97 0.16
N LEU A 301 11.89 -18.51 0.49
CA LEU A 301 10.66 -18.83 -0.24
C LEU A 301 10.43 -17.95 -1.46
N PHE A 302 10.85 -16.69 -1.40
CA PHE A 302 10.69 -15.73 -2.48
C PHE A 302 12.04 -15.50 -3.16
N SER A 303 12.08 -15.36 -4.48
CA SER A 303 13.30 -15.04 -5.24
C SER A 303 13.35 -13.60 -5.73
N GLY A 304 12.19 -12.92 -5.78
CA GLY A 304 12.08 -11.51 -6.18
C GLY A 304 12.60 -10.51 -5.15
N VAL A 305 12.32 -9.23 -5.37
CA VAL A 305 12.78 -8.14 -4.49
C VAL A 305 11.95 -8.11 -3.20
N ILE A 306 12.59 -8.00 -2.04
CA ILE A 306 11.89 -7.83 -0.76
C ILE A 306 12.05 -6.38 -0.28
N MET A 307 10.93 -5.68 -0.16
CA MET A 307 10.86 -4.38 0.49
C MET A 307 10.46 -4.52 1.95
N TYR A 308 11.14 -3.81 2.85
CA TYR A 308 10.67 -3.59 4.22
C TYR A 308 10.35 -2.11 4.45
N ALA A 309 9.31 -1.83 5.24
CA ALA A 309 8.99 -0.49 5.71
C ALA A 309 8.49 -0.54 7.16
N GLY A 310 8.65 0.56 7.92
CA GLY A 310 8.22 0.64 9.33
C GLY A 310 9.36 1.07 10.25
N ARG A 311 9.39 2.36 10.62
CA ARG A 311 10.41 3.00 11.49
C ARG A 311 11.87 2.65 11.16
N TYR A 312 12.19 2.47 9.89
CA TYR A 312 13.55 2.19 9.48
C TYR A 312 14.45 3.41 9.69
N THR A 313 15.59 3.20 10.35
CA THR A 313 16.74 4.10 10.31
C THR A 313 17.73 3.63 9.25
N GLN A 314 18.72 4.46 8.95
CA GLN A 314 19.78 4.09 8.02
C GLN A 314 20.57 2.86 8.51
N GLU A 315 20.84 2.75 9.81
CA GLU A 315 21.55 1.63 10.41
C GLU A 315 20.74 0.33 10.30
N LYS A 316 19.43 0.38 10.61
CA LYS A 316 18.54 -0.78 10.46
C LYS A 316 18.46 -1.20 9.00
N ALA A 317 18.33 -0.26 8.08
CA ALA A 317 18.32 -0.51 6.63
C ALA A 317 19.59 -1.23 6.16
N GLU A 318 20.77 -0.72 6.52
CA GLU A 318 22.05 -1.33 6.16
C GLU A 318 22.21 -2.74 6.76
N ARG A 319 21.72 -2.98 7.97
CA ARG A 319 21.72 -4.33 8.58
C ARG A 319 20.87 -5.31 7.78
N ILE A 320 19.64 -4.95 7.44
CA ILE A 320 18.72 -5.83 6.70
C ILE A 320 19.27 -6.15 5.31
N ILE A 321 19.80 -5.15 4.60
CA ILE A 321 20.40 -5.34 3.28
C ILE A 321 21.69 -6.17 3.39
N GLY A 322 22.55 -5.86 4.36
CA GLY A 322 23.82 -6.57 4.57
C GLY A 322 23.64 -8.03 4.99
N ALA A 323 22.53 -8.37 5.67
CA ALA A 323 22.16 -9.73 6.01
C ALA A 323 21.52 -10.52 4.84
N GLY A 324 21.20 -9.84 3.73
CA GLY A 324 20.56 -10.46 2.56
C GLY A 324 19.07 -10.78 2.76
N TRP A 325 18.43 -10.22 3.80
CA TRP A 325 17.01 -10.47 4.08
C TRP A 325 16.07 -9.57 3.28
N GLY A 326 16.55 -8.39 2.86
CA GLY A 326 15.79 -7.42 2.10
C GLY A 326 16.65 -6.67 1.10
N ASP A 327 16.00 -6.11 0.09
CA ASP A 327 16.66 -5.51 -1.07
C ASP A 327 16.46 -4.00 -1.13
N ILE A 328 15.30 -3.51 -0.73
CA ILE A 328 14.93 -2.09 -0.74
C ILE A 328 14.16 -1.70 0.52
N ILE A 329 14.23 -0.44 0.94
CA ILE A 329 13.71 0.02 2.23
C ILE A 329 12.80 1.24 2.05
N GLY A 330 11.57 1.12 2.54
CA GLY A 330 10.54 2.16 2.53
C GLY A 330 10.60 3.07 3.75
N PHE A 331 10.65 4.38 3.52
CA PHE A 331 10.66 5.41 4.57
C PHE A 331 9.39 6.26 4.49
N GLY A 332 8.36 5.95 5.28
CA GLY A 332 7.07 6.65 5.20
C GLY A 332 7.10 8.11 5.67
N ARG A 333 6.92 8.33 6.98
CA ARG A 333 6.90 9.68 7.60
C ARG A 333 8.12 10.55 7.24
N PRO A 334 9.36 10.01 7.17
CA PRO A 334 10.50 10.82 6.74
C PRO A 334 10.31 11.41 5.33
N PHE A 335 9.79 10.65 4.35
CA PHE A 335 9.53 11.19 3.01
C PHE A 335 8.38 12.20 2.95
N ILE A 336 7.42 12.16 3.89
CA ILE A 336 6.38 13.20 3.96
C ILE A 336 7.05 14.57 4.09
N ALA A 337 7.99 14.70 5.03
CA ALA A 337 8.62 15.98 5.35
C ALA A 337 9.91 16.26 4.57
N ASN A 338 10.50 15.28 3.89
CA ASN A 338 11.80 15.41 3.24
C ASN A 338 11.70 14.94 1.78
N PRO A 339 11.46 15.85 0.82
CA PRO A 339 11.36 15.47 -0.59
C PRO A 339 12.68 14.91 -1.16
N ASP A 340 13.80 15.35 -0.59
CA ASP A 340 15.18 14.97 -0.92
C ASP A 340 15.79 13.95 0.07
N LEU A 341 14.94 13.10 0.68
CA LEU A 341 15.36 12.16 1.73
C LEU A 341 16.59 11.31 1.37
N PRO A 342 16.74 10.73 0.16
CA PRO A 342 17.93 9.96 -0.19
C PRO A 342 19.23 10.75 -0.05
N GLN A 343 19.23 12.02 -0.49
CA GLN A 343 20.39 12.93 -0.37
C GLN A 343 20.69 13.24 1.09
N ARG A 344 19.65 13.51 1.90
CA ARG A 344 19.83 13.76 3.34
C ARG A 344 20.42 12.55 4.06
N LEU A 345 19.93 11.35 3.78
CA LEU A 345 20.48 10.12 4.36
C LEU A 345 21.90 9.84 3.88
N TYR A 346 22.23 10.18 2.64
CA TYR A 346 23.58 9.98 2.09
C TYR A 346 24.60 10.91 2.75
N HIS A 347 24.25 12.20 2.88
CA HIS A 347 25.12 13.23 3.44
C HIS A 347 24.99 13.43 4.95
N GLU A 348 24.10 12.67 5.60
CA GLU A 348 23.79 12.79 7.03
C GLU A 348 23.31 14.20 7.41
N TRP A 349 22.54 14.83 6.52
CA TRP A 349 21.93 16.14 6.77
C TRP A 349 20.72 16.04 7.70
N PRO A 350 20.41 17.11 8.47
CA PRO A 350 19.21 17.15 9.30
C PRO A 350 17.93 16.89 8.52
N LEU A 351 17.01 16.12 9.12
CA LEU A 351 15.68 15.88 8.56
C LEU A 351 14.69 16.94 9.04
N ASN A 352 13.82 17.39 8.15
CA ASN A 352 12.67 18.20 8.49
C ASN A 352 11.72 17.37 9.39
N PRO A 353 11.14 17.97 10.45
CA PRO A 353 10.12 17.31 11.24
C PRO A 353 8.82 17.17 10.45
N VAL A 354 8.11 16.05 10.65
CA VAL A 354 6.77 15.87 10.10
C VAL A 354 5.74 16.59 10.97
N ASP A 355 4.86 17.37 10.33
CA ASP A 355 3.66 17.91 10.98
C ASP A 355 2.51 16.89 10.88
N PRO A 356 2.09 16.28 12.01
CA PRO A 356 1.03 15.28 11.99
C PRO A 356 -0.35 15.88 11.64
N THR A 357 -0.55 17.19 11.84
CA THR A 357 -1.85 17.84 11.64
C THR A 357 -2.21 18.03 10.17
N THR A 358 -1.22 17.92 9.28
CA THR A 358 -1.34 18.11 7.84
C THR A 358 -1.12 16.81 7.05
N MET A 359 -1.10 15.64 7.72
CA MET A 359 -0.89 14.37 7.03
C MET A 359 -2.04 14.06 6.05
N TYR A 360 -3.29 14.29 6.44
CA TYR A 360 -4.47 13.93 5.65
C TYR A 360 -5.33 15.16 5.34
N GLY A 361 -5.83 15.26 4.12
CA GLY A 361 -6.66 16.39 3.69
C GLY A 361 -5.89 17.68 3.47
N GLY A 362 -6.63 18.77 3.24
CA GLY A 362 -6.08 20.11 3.13
C GLY A 362 -5.51 20.45 1.74
N THR A 363 -4.52 21.32 1.72
CA THR A 363 -3.97 21.95 0.51
C THR A 363 -2.49 21.61 0.33
N ALA A 364 -1.70 22.51 -0.28
CA ALA A 364 -0.25 22.41 -0.40
C ALA A 364 0.49 22.40 0.94
N LYS A 365 -0.12 22.97 2.00
CA LYS A 365 0.49 23.04 3.33
C LYS A 365 0.69 21.64 3.93
N GLY A 366 1.91 21.37 4.41
CA GLY A 366 2.34 20.04 4.88
C GLY A 366 2.32 18.96 3.79
N TYR A 367 2.43 19.37 2.52
CA TYR A 367 2.39 18.48 1.36
C TYR A 367 3.54 18.76 0.41
N THR A 368 3.51 19.91 -0.27
CA THR A 368 4.52 20.34 -1.25
C THR A 368 5.38 21.50 -0.75
N ASP A 369 5.10 22.03 0.45
CA ASP A 369 5.81 23.17 1.06
C ASP A 369 6.97 22.79 1.98
N TYR A 370 7.24 21.49 2.16
CA TYR A 370 8.44 21.04 2.87
C TYR A 370 9.70 21.37 2.06
N PRO A 371 10.67 22.13 2.63
CA PRO A 371 11.83 22.55 1.87
C PRO A 371 12.79 21.39 1.62
N ALA A 372 13.37 21.33 0.42
CA ALA A 372 14.61 20.57 0.19
C ALA A 372 15.76 21.23 0.97
N PHE A 373 16.85 20.49 1.24
CA PHE A 373 17.98 21.03 1.99
C PHE A 373 18.82 22.01 1.15
N GLY A 374 18.85 21.81 -0.17
CA GLY A 374 19.67 22.56 -1.13
C GLY A 374 18.93 23.62 -1.91
#